data_AF-A0A9N9M2J4-F1
#
_entry.id   AF-A0A9N9M2J4-F1
#
_cell.length_a   1.000
_cell.length_b   1.000
_cell.length_c   1.000
_cell.angle_alpha   90.00
_cell.angle_beta   90.00
_cell.angle_gamma   90.00
#
_symmetry.space_group_name_H-M   'P 1'
#
loop_
_entity.id
_entity.type
_entity.pdbx_description
1 polymer ?
#
loop_
_entity_poly.entity_id
_entity_poly.type
_entity_poly.pdbx_seq_one_letter_code
_entity_poly.pdbx_strand_id
1 'polypeptide(L)'
;MSAINKIAANSASRQKPSELETSIAGALYDLETNTSDLKAALRPLQFVSAKELPTHEQTTRAPASIVQKNPVLYQFKLEIQNDEDIESIEVGHGKKAIVIFVPVPSLQGFHKVQQRLTRELEKKFSDRHVLILASRRILPRPKRSNRSRTSLTQKRPRSRTLTAVHDAILTDLVFPVEIVGKRLRTKEDGSKTLKVVLDEKEKGGVDHRLDTYSEVYRKLTGRGVAFEFPQGGASEY
;
A
#
# COMPACT_ATOMS: atom_id res chain seq x y z
N MET A 1 -27.61 9.11 -3.45
CA MET A 1 -26.93 7.81 -3.60
C MET A 1 -26.29 7.48 -2.26
N SER A 2 -26.22 6.23 -1.81
CA SER A 2 -25.62 5.91 -0.50
C SER A 2 -24.09 5.90 -0.58
N ALA A 3 -23.40 6.35 0.49
CA ALA A 3 -21.95 6.32 0.62
C ALA A 3 -21.37 4.90 0.38
N ILE A 4 -22.14 3.85 0.71
CA ILE A 4 -21.78 2.44 0.48
C ILE A 4 -21.48 2.14 -1.00
N ASN A 5 -22.05 2.90 -1.94
CA ASN A 5 -21.81 2.70 -3.37
C ASN A 5 -20.38 3.04 -3.81
N LYS A 6 -19.61 3.73 -2.95
CA LYS A 6 -18.17 3.98 -3.15
C LYS A 6 -17.30 2.78 -2.79
N ILE A 7 -17.85 1.79 -2.06
CA ILE A 7 -17.17 0.53 -1.79
C ILE A 7 -17.47 -0.45 -2.93
N ALA A 8 -16.41 -0.97 -3.53
CA ALA A 8 -16.49 -1.84 -4.70
C ALA A 8 -17.28 -3.12 -4.38
N ALA A 9 -18.16 -3.53 -5.30
CA ALA A 9 -19.06 -4.67 -5.11
C ALA A 9 -18.35 -6.01 -4.91
N ASN A 10 -17.13 -6.12 -5.42
CA ASN A 10 -16.28 -7.32 -5.34
C ASN A 10 -15.42 -7.38 -4.06
N SER A 11 -15.56 -6.42 -3.15
CA SER A 11 -14.79 -6.38 -1.90
C SER A 11 -15.54 -7.03 -0.75
N ALA A 12 -14.80 -7.71 0.14
CA ALA A 12 -15.35 -8.23 1.39
C ALA A 12 -15.88 -7.10 2.29
N SER A 13 -15.25 -5.93 2.21
CA SER A 13 -15.60 -4.70 2.92
C SER A 13 -17.00 -4.17 2.62
N ARG A 14 -17.62 -4.54 1.49
CA ARG A 14 -19.00 -4.11 1.20
C ARG A 14 -20.05 -4.80 2.09
N GLN A 15 -19.79 -6.04 2.52
CA GLN A 15 -20.72 -6.81 3.36
C GLN A 15 -20.60 -6.40 4.84
N LYS A 16 -19.39 -6.07 5.29
CA LYS A 16 -19.10 -5.61 6.65
C LYS A 16 -18.05 -4.49 6.58
N PRO A 17 -18.45 -3.24 6.35
CA PRO A 17 -17.50 -2.13 6.27
C PRO A 17 -16.93 -1.84 7.66
N SER A 18 -15.62 -1.63 7.74
CA SER A 18 -15.00 -1.10 8.95
C SER A 18 -15.42 0.35 9.20
N GLU A 19 -15.24 0.84 10.43
CA GLU A 19 -15.54 2.22 10.80
C GLU A 19 -14.76 3.22 9.92
N LEU A 20 -13.49 2.92 9.65
CA LEU A 20 -12.63 3.70 8.77
C LEU A 20 -13.13 3.71 7.32
N GLU A 21 -13.52 2.56 6.77
CA GLU A 21 -14.05 2.48 5.41
C GLU A 21 -15.37 3.23 5.27
N THR A 22 -16.21 3.20 6.30
CA THR A 22 -17.48 3.97 6.35
C THR A 22 -17.19 5.47 6.37
N SER A 23 -16.21 5.91 7.16
CA SER A 23 -15.77 7.31 7.22
C SER A 23 -15.20 7.79 5.88
N ILE A 24 -14.33 6.99 5.24
CA ILE A 24 -13.75 7.31 3.92
C ILE A 24 -14.84 7.33 2.83
N ALA A 25 -15.76 6.37 2.86
CA ALA A 25 -16.89 6.33 1.91
C ALA A 25 -17.80 7.56 2.06
N GLY A 26 -18.10 7.97 3.29
CA GLY A 26 -18.83 9.21 3.57
C GLY A 26 -18.05 10.42 3.06
N ALA A 27 -16.75 10.49 3.36
CA ALA A 27 -15.91 11.58 2.91
C ALA A 27 -15.88 11.73 1.39
N LEU A 28 -15.76 10.62 0.64
CA LEU A 28 -15.80 10.62 -0.83
C LEU A 28 -17.17 10.99 -1.39
N TYR A 29 -18.25 10.61 -0.72
CA TYR A 29 -19.61 10.99 -1.12
C TYR A 29 -19.84 12.50 -0.96
N ASP A 30 -19.42 13.07 0.17
CA ASP A 30 -19.53 14.51 0.40
C ASP A 30 -18.72 15.31 -0.63
N LEU A 31 -17.53 14.81 -1.00
CA LEU A 31 -16.71 15.46 -2.02
C LEU A 31 -17.40 15.42 -3.39
N GLU A 32 -18.06 14.31 -3.74
CA GLU A 32 -18.88 14.23 -4.96
C GLU A 32 -20.05 15.22 -4.95
N THR A 33 -20.71 15.44 -3.80
CA THR A 33 -21.87 16.33 -3.71
C THR A 33 -21.48 17.80 -3.68
N ASN A 34 -20.39 18.13 -2.99
CA ASN A 34 -20.03 19.51 -2.67
C ASN A 34 -19.12 20.14 -3.74
N THR A 35 -18.44 19.35 -4.58
CA THR A 35 -17.54 19.87 -5.61
C THR A 35 -17.99 19.45 -7.01
N SER A 36 -18.48 20.42 -7.80
CA SER A 36 -18.98 20.20 -9.15
C SER A 36 -17.94 19.59 -10.10
N ASP A 37 -16.67 19.98 -9.92
CA ASP A 37 -15.58 19.63 -10.84
C ASP A 37 -15.05 18.21 -10.60
N LEU A 38 -15.07 17.72 -9.36
CA LEU A 38 -14.67 16.35 -9.02
C LEU A 38 -15.81 15.37 -9.19
N LYS A 39 -17.07 15.84 -9.20
CA LYS A 39 -18.27 14.99 -9.31
C LYS A 39 -18.23 14.04 -10.50
N ALA A 40 -17.88 14.54 -11.69
CA ALA A 40 -17.83 13.71 -12.90
C ALA A 40 -16.78 12.61 -12.81
N ALA A 41 -15.62 12.91 -12.21
CA ALA A 41 -14.52 11.97 -12.04
C ALA A 41 -14.76 10.99 -10.88
N LEU A 42 -15.37 11.43 -9.77
CA LEU A 42 -15.59 10.62 -8.57
C LEU A 42 -16.79 9.68 -8.70
N ARG A 43 -17.82 10.05 -9.47
CA ARG A 43 -19.04 9.24 -9.64
C ARG A 43 -18.77 7.77 -10.00
N PRO A 44 -17.95 7.44 -11.01
CA PRO A 44 -17.67 6.04 -11.37
C PRO A 44 -16.61 5.36 -10.47
N LEU A 45 -15.93 6.12 -9.60
CA LEU A 45 -14.81 5.61 -8.83
C LEU A 45 -15.30 4.90 -7.57
N GLN A 46 -14.71 3.72 -7.35
CA GLN A 46 -14.91 2.88 -6.18
C GLN A 46 -13.56 2.49 -5.60
N PHE A 47 -13.51 2.30 -4.29
CA PHE A 47 -12.36 1.72 -3.60
C PHE A 47 -12.71 0.32 -3.09
N VAL A 48 -11.72 -0.56 -2.99
CA VAL A 48 -11.85 -1.96 -2.56
C VAL A 48 -11.82 -2.05 -1.04
N SER A 49 -10.84 -1.42 -0.40
CA SER A 49 -10.64 -1.47 1.05
C SER A 49 -9.73 -0.34 1.49
N ALA A 50 -9.82 0.06 2.75
CA ALA A 50 -8.86 0.97 3.36
C ALA A 50 -8.19 0.28 4.55
N LYS A 51 -6.87 0.43 4.67
CA LYS A 51 -6.09 -0.04 5.81
C LYS A 51 -5.41 1.14 6.48
N GLU A 52 -5.60 1.27 7.78
CA GLU A 52 -4.77 2.14 8.61
C GLU A 52 -3.50 1.38 8.98
N LEU A 53 -2.36 1.97 8.67
CA LEU A 53 -1.07 1.48 9.12
C LEU A 53 -0.66 2.32 10.33
N PRO A 54 -0.60 1.72 11.54
CA PRO A 54 -0.03 2.39 12.68
C PRO A 54 1.47 2.54 12.44
N THR A 55 1.93 3.78 12.35
CA THR A 55 3.36 4.15 12.36
C THR A 55 3.86 4.45 13.77
N HIS A 56 3.01 4.24 14.78
CA HIS A 56 3.36 4.36 16.19
C HIS A 56 2.50 3.42 17.03
N GLU A 57 3.14 2.43 17.64
CA GLU A 57 2.74 1.94 18.95
C GLU A 57 3.96 1.44 19.72
N GLN A 58 4.02 1.84 20.98
CA GLN A 58 5.12 1.63 21.90
C GLN A 58 5.31 0.14 22.13
N THR A 59 6.53 -0.35 21.92
CA THR A 59 6.95 -1.66 22.41
C THR A 59 6.97 -1.61 23.94
N THR A 60 5.92 -2.07 24.63
CA THR A 60 6.12 -2.68 25.95
C THR A 60 6.56 -4.11 25.70
N ARG A 61 7.87 -4.35 25.84
CA ARG A 61 8.43 -5.71 25.83
C ARG A 61 7.82 -6.48 27.00
N ALA A 62 6.96 -7.45 26.73
CA ALA A 62 6.74 -8.54 27.68
C ALA A 62 8.02 -9.41 27.67
N PRO A 63 8.66 -9.69 28.81
CA PRO A 63 9.81 -10.57 28.85
C PRO A 63 9.38 -12.00 28.51
N ALA A 64 10.12 -12.62 27.59
CA ALA A 64 9.96 -14.02 27.23
C ALA A 64 10.20 -14.91 28.46
N SER A 65 9.15 -15.58 28.92
CA SER A 65 9.26 -16.74 29.81
C SER A 65 8.96 -18.04 29.05
N ILE A 66 9.79 -19.02 29.34
CA ILE A 66 10.03 -20.29 28.66
C ILE A 66 9.13 -21.41 29.22
N VAL A 67 8.54 -22.21 28.31
CA VAL A 67 8.21 -23.66 28.40
C VAL A 67 6.97 -24.09 29.21
N GLN A 68 6.02 -24.77 28.56
CA GLN A 68 5.83 -26.23 28.65
C GLN A 68 4.99 -26.79 27.50
N LYS A 69 5.46 -27.93 26.97
CA LYS A 69 4.85 -28.74 25.90
C LYS A 69 3.49 -29.29 26.33
N ASN A 70 2.54 -29.41 25.38
CA ASN A 70 1.70 -30.61 25.31
C ASN A 70 1.25 -30.92 23.87
N PRO A 71 1.35 -32.18 23.39
CA PRO A 71 1.22 -32.51 21.97
C PRO A 71 -0.06 -33.30 21.68
N VAL A 72 -1.25 -32.69 21.69
CA VAL A 72 -2.44 -33.38 21.15
C VAL A 72 -3.48 -32.39 20.64
N LEU A 73 -4.10 -32.76 19.50
CA LEU A 73 -5.25 -32.14 18.82
C LEU A 73 -4.92 -31.22 17.63
N TYR A 74 -4.49 -31.88 16.55
CA TYR A 74 -4.85 -31.48 15.19
C TYR A 74 -6.35 -31.68 14.98
N GLN A 75 -7.11 -30.58 14.85
CA GLN A 75 -8.33 -30.52 14.04
C GLN A 75 -8.30 -29.24 13.22
N PHE A 76 -8.27 -29.43 11.90
CA PHE A 76 -8.23 -28.41 10.86
C PHE A 76 -9.50 -27.55 10.92
N LYS A 77 -9.37 -26.29 11.35
CA LYS A 77 -10.36 -25.23 11.09
C LYS A 77 -9.65 -24.07 10.40
N LEU A 78 -9.83 -23.99 9.09
CA LEU A 78 -9.47 -22.83 8.27
C LEU A 78 -10.49 -21.73 8.59
N GLU A 79 -10.19 -20.95 9.62
CA GLU A 79 -10.89 -19.72 9.93
C GLU A 79 -9.93 -18.55 9.72
N ILE A 80 -10.37 -17.62 8.88
CA ILE A 80 -9.73 -16.36 8.58
C ILE A 80 -9.64 -15.58 9.88
N GLN A 81 -8.42 -15.39 10.39
CA GLN A 81 -8.17 -14.39 11.42
C GLN A 81 -7.42 -13.23 10.80
N ASN A 82 -8.17 -12.13 10.71
CA ASN A 82 -7.66 -10.79 10.57
C ASN A 82 -6.65 -10.52 11.69
N ASP A 83 -5.71 -9.65 11.35
CA ASP A 83 -4.95 -8.81 12.26
C ASP A 83 -4.21 -9.53 13.39
N GLU A 84 -3.00 -10.00 13.11
CA GLU A 84 -1.88 -9.91 14.03
C GLU A 84 -0.56 -10.13 13.25
N ASP A 85 0.53 -9.57 13.76
CA ASP A 85 1.86 -9.37 13.16
C ASP A 85 2.04 -8.01 12.45
N ILE A 86 1.93 -6.94 13.24
CA ILE A 86 2.63 -5.68 12.97
C ILE A 86 3.85 -5.59 13.88
N GLU A 87 4.95 -6.23 13.46
CA GLU A 87 6.29 -5.90 13.97
C GLU A 87 6.55 -4.40 13.72
N SER A 88 6.72 -3.67 14.82
CA SER A 88 6.91 -2.23 14.91
C SER A 88 8.26 -1.80 14.37
N ILE A 89 8.28 -0.75 13.55
CA ILE A 89 9.51 -0.06 13.20
C ILE A 89 9.23 1.45 13.22
N GLU A 90 10.08 2.16 13.96
CA GLU A 90 10.01 3.61 14.16
C GLU A 90 10.30 4.35 12.87
N VAL A 91 9.41 5.26 12.49
CA VAL A 91 9.69 6.26 11.47
C VAL A 91 9.24 7.65 11.90
N GLY A 92 10.26 8.44 12.21
CA GLY A 92 10.45 9.87 11.94
C GLY A 92 9.48 10.89 12.55
N HIS A 93 8.16 10.68 12.41
CA HIS A 93 7.21 11.79 12.52
C HIS A 93 5.93 11.48 13.29
N GLY A 94 5.72 10.25 13.77
CA GLY A 94 4.56 9.89 14.61
C GLY A 94 3.19 10.00 13.93
N LYS A 95 3.14 10.27 12.62
CA LYS A 95 1.91 10.43 11.82
C LYS A 95 1.48 9.11 11.21
N LYS A 96 0.24 8.70 11.44
CA LYS A 96 -0.33 7.46 10.89
C LYS A 96 -0.55 7.56 9.38
N ALA A 97 -0.56 6.42 8.69
CA ALA A 97 -0.81 6.39 7.25
C ALA A 97 -2.08 5.61 6.94
N ILE A 98 -2.97 6.19 6.14
CA ILE A 98 -4.15 5.52 5.59
C ILE A 98 -3.84 5.10 4.16
N VAL A 99 -3.92 3.80 3.88
CA VAL A 99 -3.73 3.22 2.56
C VAL A 99 -5.09 2.80 2.00
N ILE A 100 -5.52 3.45 0.91
CA ILE A 100 -6.77 3.16 0.21
C ILE A 100 -6.45 2.27 -0.99
N PHE A 101 -6.96 1.04 -0.97
CA PHE A 101 -6.86 0.10 -2.09
C PHE A 101 -7.95 0.36 -3.11
N VAL A 102 -7.56 0.54 -4.36
CA VAL A 102 -8.43 0.86 -5.50
C VAL A 102 -8.37 -0.28 -6.52
N PRO A 103 -9.45 -0.59 -7.26
CA PRO A 103 -9.38 -1.53 -8.36
C PRO A 103 -8.43 -1.04 -9.46
N VAL A 104 -7.58 -1.92 -10.01
CA VAL A 104 -6.60 -1.56 -11.06
C VAL A 104 -7.21 -0.76 -12.24
N PRO A 105 -8.41 -1.10 -12.77
CA PRO A 105 -9.00 -0.33 -13.86
C PRO A 105 -9.34 1.12 -13.50
N SER A 106 -9.66 1.37 -12.23
CA SER A 106 -10.07 2.69 -11.73
C SER A 106 -8.88 3.60 -11.41
N LEU A 107 -7.68 3.04 -11.27
CA LEU A 107 -6.47 3.77 -10.85
C LEU A 107 -6.14 4.96 -11.76
N GLN A 108 -6.29 4.82 -13.08
CA GLN A 108 -6.06 5.94 -14.00
C GLN A 108 -7.03 7.11 -13.77
N GLY A 109 -8.28 6.80 -13.37
CA GLY A 109 -9.25 7.82 -12.98
C GLY A 109 -8.86 8.52 -11.68
N PHE A 110 -8.36 7.76 -10.70
CA PHE A 110 -7.85 8.33 -9.46
C PHE A 110 -6.64 9.24 -9.72
N HIS A 111 -5.66 8.84 -10.53
CA HIS A 111 -4.47 9.66 -10.83
C HIS A 111 -4.82 11.07 -11.34
N LYS A 112 -5.90 11.22 -12.13
CA LYS A 112 -6.35 12.54 -12.63
C LYS A 112 -6.79 13.50 -11.52
N VAL A 113 -7.41 12.98 -10.46
CA VAL A 113 -7.96 13.77 -9.35
C VAL A 113 -7.14 13.66 -8.07
N GLN A 114 -6.12 12.81 -8.06
CA GLN A 114 -5.40 12.38 -6.86
C GLN A 114 -4.76 13.54 -6.09
N GLN A 115 -4.20 14.54 -6.78
CA GLN A 115 -3.61 15.70 -6.09
C GLN A 115 -4.62 16.49 -5.26
N ARG A 116 -5.84 16.69 -5.77
CA ARG A 116 -6.90 17.43 -5.07
C ARG A 116 -7.55 16.56 -4.00
N LEU A 117 -7.86 15.32 -4.36
CA LEU A 117 -8.49 14.34 -3.48
C LEU A 117 -7.62 14.05 -2.25
N THR A 118 -6.31 13.86 -2.41
CA THR A 118 -5.42 13.62 -1.27
C THR A 118 -5.37 14.81 -0.32
N ARG A 119 -5.31 16.05 -0.84
CA ARG A 119 -5.38 17.26 -0.02
C ARG A 119 -6.70 17.39 0.74
N GLU A 120 -7.82 17.05 0.13
CA GLU A 120 -9.14 17.11 0.77
C GLU A 120 -9.33 16.01 1.82
N LEU A 121 -8.84 14.80 1.55
CA LEU A 121 -8.86 13.71 2.52
C LEU A 121 -7.90 13.99 3.68
N GLU A 122 -6.71 14.54 3.44
CA GLU A 122 -5.78 14.93 4.51
C GLU A 122 -6.33 16.08 5.38
N LYS A 123 -7.19 16.96 4.85
CA LYS A 123 -7.94 17.93 5.66
C LYS A 123 -8.97 17.29 6.58
N LYS A 124 -9.67 16.25 6.11
CA LYS A 124 -10.68 15.51 6.90
C LYS A 124 -10.04 14.56 7.91
N PHE A 125 -8.89 14.00 7.57
CA PHE A 125 -8.09 13.10 8.39
C PHE A 125 -6.78 13.79 8.77
N SER A 126 -6.88 14.77 9.66
CA SER A 126 -5.71 15.50 10.16
C SER A 126 -4.67 14.55 10.76
N ASP A 127 -3.39 14.90 10.63
CA ASP A 127 -2.25 14.13 11.15
C ASP A 127 -2.08 12.73 10.56
N ARG A 128 -2.78 12.43 9.46
CA ARG A 128 -2.66 11.16 8.74
C ARG A 128 -2.29 11.39 7.28
N HIS A 129 -1.32 10.62 6.79
CA HIS A 129 -0.97 10.63 5.37
C HIS A 129 -1.90 9.69 4.59
N VAL A 130 -2.54 10.21 3.55
CA VAL A 130 -3.46 9.41 2.73
C VAL A 130 -2.77 8.97 1.44
N LEU A 131 -2.67 7.66 1.26
CA LEU A 131 -2.05 7.00 0.10
C LEU A 131 -3.08 6.19 -0.66
N ILE A 132 -3.02 6.25 -1.99
CA ILE A 132 -3.91 5.51 -2.87
C ILE A 132 -3.07 4.48 -3.61
N LEU A 133 -3.43 3.21 -3.51
CA LEU A 133 -2.74 2.11 -4.17
C LEU A 133 -3.72 1.26 -4.94
N ALA A 134 -3.31 0.71 -6.08
CA ALA A 134 -4.09 -0.37 -6.68
C ALA A 134 -4.00 -1.66 -5.87
N SER A 135 -5.15 -2.32 -5.68
CA SER A 135 -5.24 -3.71 -5.21
C SER A 135 -4.71 -4.64 -6.29
N ARG A 136 -3.50 -5.18 -6.06
CA ARG A 136 -2.81 -6.09 -6.98
C ARG A 136 -2.62 -7.46 -6.34
N ARG A 137 -2.90 -8.53 -7.09
CA ARG A 137 -2.73 -9.92 -6.63
C ARG A 137 -1.49 -10.56 -7.25
N ILE A 138 -0.63 -11.11 -6.41
CA ILE A 138 0.55 -11.89 -6.82
C ILE A 138 0.15 -13.36 -6.97
N LEU A 139 0.37 -13.95 -8.14
CA LEU A 139 0.23 -15.40 -8.31
C LEU A 139 1.51 -16.12 -7.88
N PRO A 140 1.47 -17.34 -7.34
CA PRO A 140 2.71 -18.07 -7.05
C PRO A 140 3.47 -18.39 -8.35
N ARG A 141 4.80 -18.53 -8.25
CA ARG A 141 5.60 -19.00 -9.38
C ARG A 141 5.23 -20.47 -9.66
N PRO A 142 4.95 -20.85 -10.91
CA PRO A 142 4.72 -22.25 -11.24
C PRO A 142 5.96 -23.07 -10.88
N LYS A 143 5.77 -24.19 -10.19
CA LYS A 143 6.87 -25.09 -9.81
C LYS A 143 7.36 -25.83 -11.06
N ARG A 144 8.65 -26.15 -11.12
CA ARG A 144 9.27 -26.89 -12.23
C ARG A 144 8.79 -28.35 -12.36
N SER A 145 8.16 -28.89 -11.31
CA SER A 145 7.68 -30.28 -11.32
C SER A 145 6.34 -30.41 -12.03
N ASN A 146 6.31 -31.26 -13.06
CA ASN A 146 5.11 -31.63 -13.81
C ASN A 146 4.07 -32.40 -12.95
N ARG A 147 4.47 -32.90 -11.77
CA ARG A 147 3.60 -33.62 -10.82
C ARG A 147 2.86 -32.70 -9.84
N SER A 148 3.24 -31.41 -9.78
CA SER A 148 2.68 -30.49 -8.81
C SER A 148 1.25 -30.11 -9.19
N ARG A 149 0.30 -30.30 -8.27
CA ARG A 149 -1.10 -29.78 -8.38
C ARG A 149 -1.17 -28.25 -8.53
N THR A 150 -0.03 -27.55 -8.38
CA THR A 150 0.15 -26.10 -8.53
C THR A 150 0.77 -25.71 -9.89
N SER A 151 1.11 -26.69 -10.73
CA SER A 151 1.49 -26.46 -12.13
C SER A 151 0.21 -26.11 -12.91
N LEU A 152 -0.14 -24.82 -12.95
CA LEU A 152 -1.25 -24.35 -13.75
C LEU A 152 -0.94 -24.58 -15.23
N THR A 153 -1.88 -25.18 -15.97
CA THR A 153 -1.81 -25.34 -17.43
C THR A 153 -1.66 -24.00 -18.15
N GLN A 154 -2.19 -22.92 -17.58
CA GLN A 154 -2.10 -21.57 -18.13
C GLN A 154 -0.85 -20.83 -17.62
N LYS A 155 -0.07 -20.28 -18.56
CA LYS A 155 1.12 -19.46 -18.26
C LYS A 155 0.75 -18.24 -17.43
N ARG A 156 1.49 -18.02 -16.34
CA ARG A 156 1.30 -16.87 -15.44
C ARG A 156 1.47 -15.54 -16.22
N PRO A 157 0.50 -14.62 -16.14
CA PRO A 157 0.63 -13.30 -16.77
C PRO A 157 1.71 -12.46 -16.07
N ARG A 158 2.47 -11.69 -16.85
CA ARG A 158 3.58 -10.84 -16.36
C ARG A 158 3.11 -9.82 -15.31
N SER A 159 1.92 -9.23 -15.49
CA SER A 159 1.32 -8.27 -14.56
C SER A 159 1.06 -8.83 -13.16
N ARG A 160 0.96 -10.15 -13.01
CA ARG A 160 0.81 -10.83 -11.72
C ARG A 160 2.11 -11.44 -11.21
N THR A 161 3.26 -11.03 -11.76
CA THR A 161 4.59 -11.43 -11.28
C THR A 161 4.98 -10.66 -10.02
N LEU A 162 5.74 -11.28 -9.11
CA LEU A 162 6.19 -10.61 -7.88
C LEU A 162 6.94 -9.31 -8.21
N THR A 163 7.91 -9.38 -9.13
CA THR A 163 8.69 -8.22 -9.56
C THR A 163 7.82 -7.12 -10.17
N ALA A 164 6.94 -7.47 -11.13
CA ALA A 164 6.07 -6.47 -11.76
C ALA A 164 5.08 -5.83 -10.78
N VAL A 165 4.54 -6.59 -9.83
CA VAL A 165 3.63 -6.04 -8.81
C VAL A 165 4.39 -5.12 -7.86
N HIS A 166 5.60 -5.48 -7.43
CA HIS A 166 6.41 -4.62 -6.57
C HIS A 166 6.81 -3.32 -7.27
N ASP A 167 7.17 -3.39 -8.56
CA ASP A 167 7.46 -2.20 -9.35
C ASP A 167 6.23 -1.29 -9.48
N ALA A 168 5.06 -1.88 -9.72
CA ALA A 168 3.81 -1.14 -9.84
C ALA A 168 3.28 -0.57 -8.51
N ILE A 169 3.64 -1.16 -7.37
CA ILE A 169 3.36 -0.57 -6.04
C ILE A 169 4.24 0.65 -5.80
N LEU A 170 5.53 0.59 -6.18
CA LEU A 170 6.44 1.74 -6.06
C LEU A 170 5.95 2.94 -6.88
N THR A 171 5.48 2.70 -8.11
CA THR A 171 4.96 3.80 -8.96
C THR A 171 3.70 4.44 -8.38
N ASP A 172 2.83 3.66 -7.75
CA ASP A 172 1.60 4.21 -7.15
C ASP A 172 1.87 4.98 -5.86
N LEU A 173 2.81 4.49 -5.04
CA LEU A 173 3.17 5.14 -3.78
C LEU A 173 3.68 6.56 -4.01
N VAL A 174 4.51 6.74 -5.04
CA VAL A 174 5.24 8.00 -5.25
C VAL A 174 4.49 8.98 -6.16
N PHE A 175 3.29 8.66 -6.63
CA PHE A 175 2.47 9.60 -7.40
C PHE A 175 2.24 10.90 -6.60
N PRO A 176 2.48 12.10 -7.18
CA PRO A 176 2.59 12.44 -8.61
C PRO A 176 4.01 12.39 -9.19
N VAL A 177 5.01 12.02 -8.40
CA VAL A 177 6.43 12.06 -8.80
C VAL A 177 6.81 10.78 -9.53
N GLU A 178 7.57 10.94 -10.61
CA GLU A 178 8.10 9.82 -11.37
C GLU A 178 9.42 9.33 -10.77
N ILE A 179 9.63 8.02 -10.88
CA ILE A 179 10.87 7.37 -10.45
C ILE A 179 11.88 7.49 -11.59
N VAL A 180 12.97 8.21 -11.38
CA VAL A 180 14.06 8.40 -12.35
C VAL A 180 14.93 7.15 -12.46
N GLY A 181 15.18 6.48 -11.33
CA GLY A 181 16.07 5.34 -11.29
C GLY A 181 15.84 4.42 -10.11
N LYS A 182 16.27 3.16 -10.26
CA LYS A 182 16.30 2.18 -9.18
C LYS A 182 17.68 1.54 -9.13
N ARG A 183 18.30 1.53 -7.96
CA ARG A 183 19.60 0.91 -7.72
C ARG A 183 19.44 -0.07 -6.57
N LEU A 184 19.88 -1.30 -6.76
CA LEU A 184 19.89 -2.29 -5.68
C LEU A 184 21.29 -2.29 -5.07
N ARG A 185 21.40 -1.83 -3.83
CA ARG A 185 22.65 -1.90 -3.06
C ARG A 185 22.68 -3.23 -2.31
N THR A 186 23.69 -4.04 -2.61
CA THR A 186 24.07 -5.21 -1.81
C THR A 186 25.08 -4.79 -0.76
N LYS A 187 24.82 -5.11 0.52
CA LYS A 187 25.81 -4.98 1.59
C LYS A 187 26.68 -6.24 1.67
N GLU A 188 27.79 -6.16 2.37
CA GLU A 188 28.69 -7.30 2.64
C GLU A 188 27.97 -8.41 3.42
N ASP A 189 27.01 -8.04 4.28
CA ASP A 189 26.10 -8.95 5.00
C ASP A 189 25.15 -9.75 4.07
N GLY A 190 25.18 -9.51 2.76
CA GLY A 190 24.26 -10.09 1.77
C GLY A 190 22.87 -9.45 1.75
N SER A 191 22.57 -8.54 2.68
CA SER A 191 21.32 -7.78 2.69
C SER A 191 21.23 -6.84 1.48
N LYS A 192 20.01 -6.71 0.94
CA LYS A 192 19.73 -5.92 -0.26
C LYS A 192 18.79 -4.79 0.09
N THR A 193 19.22 -3.55 -0.18
CA THR A 193 18.39 -2.36 -0.02
C THR A 193 18.17 -1.74 -1.39
N LEU A 194 16.91 -1.53 -1.76
CA LEU A 194 16.56 -0.91 -3.03
C LEU A 194 16.49 0.60 -2.83
N LYS A 195 17.42 1.32 -3.47
CA LYS A 195 17.44 2.78 -3.54
C LYS A 195 16.63 3.24 -4.75
N VAL A 196 15.56 3.99 -4.49
CA VAL A 196 14.69 4.58 -5.52
C VAL A 196 15.03 6.05 -5.61
N VAL A 197 15.41 6.49 -6.81
CA VAL A 197 15.71 7.88 -7.11
C VAL A 197 14.45 8.52 -7.69
N LEU A 198 13.99 9.60 -7.07
CA LEU A 198 12.80 10.36 -7.47
C LEU A 198 13.17 11.57 -8.33
N ASP A 199 12.23 12.10 -9.12
CA ASP A 199 12.46 13.35 -9.86
C ASP A 199 12.61 14.54 -8.89
N GLU A 200 13.47 15.49 -9.23
CA GLU A 200 13.84 16.62 -8.35
C GLU A 200 12.75 17.69 -8.30
N LYS A 201 11.92 17.80 -9.34
CA LYS A 201 10.95 18.89 -9.54
C LYS A 201 9.95 19.07 -8.40
N GLU A 202 9.58 17.98 -7.73
CA GLU A 202 8.53 17.95 -6.70
C GLU A 202 9.09 17.69 -5.30
N LYS A 203 10.40 17.91 -5.11
CA LYS A 203 11.10 17.68 -3.84
C LYS A 203 10.42 18.37 -2.66
N GLY A 204 10.01 19.64 -2.83
CA GLY A 204 9.42 20.44 -1.75
C GLY A 204 8.09 19.90 -1.21
N GLY A 205 7.33 19.15 -2.00
CA GLY A 205 6.02 18.61 -1.59
C GLY A 205 6.06 17.19 -1.03
N VAL A 206 7.12 16.43 -1.31
CA VAL A 206 7.14 14.97 -1.09
C VAL A 206 8.12 14.54 0.00
N ASP A 207 9.07 15.41 0.36
CA ASP A 207 10.13 15.11 1.33
C ASP A 207 9.57 14.60 2.67
N HIS A 208 8.54 15.26 3.20
CA HIS A 208 7.90 14.87 4.46
C HIS A 208 7.12 13.54 4.41
N ARG A 209 6.97 12.92 3.22
CA ARG A 209 6.25 11.65 3.02
C ARG A 209 7.18 10.47 2.73
N LEU A 210 8.46 10.70 2.46
CA LEU A 210 9.43 9.64 2.06
C LEU A 210 9.51 8.51 3.07
N ASP A 211 9.57 8.90 4.32
CA ASP A 211 9.53 8.07 5.50
C ASP A 211 8.29 7.17 5.52
N THR A 212 7.12 7.76 5.28
CA THR A 212 5.86 7.03 5.19
C THR A 212 5.84 6.04 4.01
N TYR A 213 6.38 6.42 2.86
CA TYR A 213 6.46 5.52 1.70
C TYR A 213 7.33 4.30 1.96
N SER A 214 8.48 4.49 2.63
CA SER A 214 9.38 3.40 3.00
C SER A 214 8.68 2.38 3.89
N GLU A 215 7.96 2.87 4.90
CA GLU A 215 7.20 2.04 5.84
C GLU A 215 6.07 1.28 5.17
N VAL A 216 5.23 1.99 4.41
CA VAL A 216 4.10 1.38 3.71
C VAL A 216 4.62 0.32 2.74
N TYR A 217 5.69 0.60 2.01
CA TYR A 217 6.27 -0.37 1.10
C TYR A 217 6.82 -1.60 1.83
N ARG A 218 7.54 -1.40 2.93
CA ARG A 218 8.08 -2.50 3.73
C ARG A 218 6.98 -3.34 4.34
N LYS A 219 5.89 -2.73 4.81
CA LYS A 219 4.74 -3.44 5.37
C LYS A 219 3.98 -4.26 4.33
N LEU A 220 3.82 -3.74 3.11
CA LEU A 220 3.11 -4.44 2.04
C LEU A 220 3.93 -5.54 1.39
N THR A 221 5.26 -5.39 1.33
CA THR A 221 6.11 -6.25 0.50
C THR A 221 7.18 -7.03 1.26
N GLY A 222 7.43 -6.68 2.53
CA GLY A 222 8.52 -7.22 3.34
C GLY A 222 9.92 -6.81 2.86
N ARG A 223 10.04 -5.84 1.95
CA ARG A 223 11.34 -5.39 1.42
C ARG A 223 11.65 -3.95 1.84
N GLY A 224 12.87 -3.72 2.29
CA GLY A 224 13.36 -2.37 2.61
C GLY A 224 13.68 -1.56 1.35
N VAL A 225 13.15 -0.33 1.31
CA VAL A 225 13.41 0.65 0.25
C VAL A 225 13.90 1.95 0.88
N ALA A 226 14.84 2.61 0.23
CA ALA A 226 15.26 3.97 0.56
C ALA A 226 14.90 4.88 -0.61
N PHE A 227 14.14 5.94 -0.33
CA PHE A 227 13.82 6.97 -1.32
C PHE A 227 14.81 8.11 -1.19
N GLU A 228 15.43 8.51 -2.30
CA GLU A 228 16.44 9.56 -2.34
C GLU A 228 16.13 10.49 -3.53
N PHE A 229 16.35 11.79 -3.37
CA PHE A 229 16.39 12.71 -4.51
C PHE A 229 17.80 12.70 -5.12
N PRO A 230 17.94 12.87 -6.44
CA PRO A 230 19.24 13.06 -7.04
C PRO A 230 19.87 14.30 -6.38
N GLN A 231 21.00 14.11 -5.72
CA GLN A 231 21.85 15.23 -5.33
C GLN A 231 22.59 15.63 -6.61
N GLY A 232 22.40 16.89 -7.04
CA GLY A 232 22.76 17.37 -8.37
C GLY A 232 24.09 16.87 -8.91
N GLY A 233 24.08 16.47 -10.19
CA GLY A 233 25.26 16.08 -10.94
C GLY A 233 24.93 15.34 -12.23
N ALA A 234 24.33 16.03 -13.21
CA ALA A 234 24.39 15.64 -14.62
C ALA A 234 25.73 16.06 -15.28
N SER A 235 26.78 16.24 -14.49
CA SER A 235 28.09 16.73 -14.94
C SER A 235 29.19 16.07 -14.12
N GLU A 236 29.79 15.03 -14.70
CA GLU A 236 31.21 14.65 -14.60
C GLU A 236 31.38 13.29 -15.26
N TYR A 237 31.47 13.31 -16.60
CA TYR A 237 32.30 12.44 -17.43
C TYR A 237 32.54 13.16 -18.76
#